data_AF-A0A833HEM5-F1
#
_entry.id   AF-A0A833HEM5-F1
#
_cell.length_a   1.000
_cell.length_b   1.000
_cell.length_c   1.000
_cell.angle_alpha   90.00
_cell.angle_beta   90.00
_cell.angle_gamma   90.00
#
_symmetry.space_group_name_H-M   'P 1'
#
loop_
_entity.id
_entity.type
_entity.pdbx_description
1 polymer ?
#
loop_
_entity_poly.entity_id
_entity_poly.type
_entity_poly.pdbx_seq_one_letter_code
_entity_poly.pdbx_strand_id
1 'polypeptide(L)'
;MQTLAAAMSVVLPLAFAGEGAIVAAFVQAGVFPEITIRKGESAHEWPFSVDEGTLTCVDYGGRQTVIFSEPWRTDVPQQPGDMTLPRSVIVSVDPFALLASHEDRDLYLPFDSLETLIRRLAPFETMGRALCAGGQPLDKET
;
A
#
# COMPACT_ATOMS: atom_id res chain seq x y z
N MET A 1 24.80 -39.89 47.33
CA MET A 1 24.98 -40.31 45.92
C MET A 1 23.82 -39.75 45.12
N GLN A 2 24.06 -38.72 44.32
CA GLN A 2 23.16 -38.28 43.24
C GLN A 2 24.00 -38.06 41.99
N THR A 3 23.59 -38.72 40.93
CA THR A 3 24.26 -38.92 39.64
C THR A 3 24.13 -37.72 38.72
N LEU A 4 25.20 -37.40 37.99
CA LEU A 4 25.21 -36.44 36.88
C LEU A 4 24.28 -36.89 35.73
N ALA A 5 23.62 -35.94 35.07
CA ALA A 5 23.08 -36.12 33.73
C ALA A 5 23.40 -34.90 32.86
N ALA A 6 23.85 -35.20 31.64
CA ALA A 6 24.55 -34.35 30.68
C ALA A 6 23.77 -33.09 30.21
N ALA A 7 24.46 -31.96 30.13
CA ALA A 7 24.05 -30.83 29.31
C ALA A 7 24.54 -31.06 27.88
N MET A 8 23.62 -31.38 26.96
CA MET A 8 23.91 -31.52 25.54
C MET A 8 24.14 -30.16 24.90
N SER A 9 25.31 -29.97 24.30
CA SER A 9 25.59 -28.92 23.33
C SER A 9 24.71 -29.11 22.10
N VAL A 10 24.01 -28.06 21.66
CA VAL A 10 23.47 -28.01 20.29
C VAL A 10 23.97 -26.75 19.60
N VAL A 11 24.59 -27.03 18.46
CA VAL A 11 25.35 -26.18 17.54
C VAL A 11 24.48 -25.05 17.00
N LEU A 12 25.04 -23.84 16.89
CA LEU A 12 24.43 -22.70 16.19
C LEU A 12 24.05 -23.12 14.76
N PRO A 13 22.81 -22.86 14.28
CA PRO A 13 22.59 -22.87 12.85
C PRO A 13 23.31 -21.65 12.26
N LEU A 14 24.39 -21.93 11.54
CA LEU A 14 24.91 -21.03 10.51
C LEU A 14 23.74 -20.70 9.59
N ALA A 15 23.23 -19.46 9.68
CA ALA A 15 22.26 -18.97 8.73
C ALA A 15 22.93 -18.94 7.35
N PHE A 16 22.46 -19.83 6.47
CA PHE A 16 22.78 -19.80 5.06
C PHE A 16 22.32 -18.44 4.51
N ALA A 17 23.28 -17.57 4.20
CA ALA A 17 23.07 -16.39 3.37
C ALA A 17 22.84 -16.87 1.92
N GLY A 18 21.67 -17.46 1.67
CA GLY A 18 21.21 -17.83 0.33
C GLY A 18 20.12 -16.87 -0.09
N GLU A 19 20.46 -15.95 -1.00
CA GLU A 19 19.65 -15.35 -2.09
C GLU A 19 18.24 -14.76 -1.80
N GLY A 20 17.63 -14.97 -0.63
CA GLY A 20 16.39 -14.34 -0.17
C GLY A 20 16.59 -13.00 0.54
N ALA A 21 17.82 -12.64 0.88
CA ALA A 21 18.13 -11.38 1.56
C ALA A 21 17.87 -10.15 0.66
N ILE A 22 18.05 -10.30 -0.66
CA ILE A 22 17.75 -9.24 -1.63
C ILE A 22 16.23 -9.07 -1.79
N VAL A 23 15.47 -10.17 -1.80
CA VAL A 23 14.00 -10.10 -1.86
C VAL A 23 13.43 -9.47 -0.58
N ALA A 24 13.99 -9.79 0.58
CA ALA A 24 13.62 -9.14 1.84
C ALA A 24 13.98 -7.63 1.86
N ALA A 25 15.09 -7.23 1.24
CA ALA A 25 15.51 -5.83 1.16
C ALA A 25 14.59 -4.98 0.26
N PHE A 26 14.01 -5.56 -0.81
CA PHE A 26 13.00 -4.86 -1.63
C PHE A 26 11.63 -4.78 -0.94
N VAL A 27 11.28 -5.74 -0.07
CA VAL A 27 10.07 -5.68 0.77
C VAL A 27 10.19 -4.64 1.89
N GLN A 28 11.41 -4.15 2.20
CA GLN A 28 11.63 -3.06 3.17
C GLN A 28 11.47 -1.65 2.61
N ALA A 29 11.03 -1.48 1.36
CA ALA A 29 10.51 -0.20 0.88
C ALA A 29 9.11 0.05 1.49
N GLY A 30 9.07 0.25 2.82
CA GLY A 30 7.90 0.63 3.61
C GLY A 30 6.68 -0.28 3.45
N VAL A 31 6.40 -1.11 4.46
CA VAL A 31 5.03 -1.65 4.59
C VAL A 31 4.13 -0.46 4.92
N PHE A 32 3.53 0.14 3.90
CA PHE A 32 2.60 1.24 4.06
C PHE A 32 1.26 0.70 4.55
N PRO A 33 0.58 1.40 5.46
CA PRO A 33 -0.78 1.05 5.84
C PRO A 33 -1.69 1.00 4.61
N GLU A 34 -2.39 -0.12 4.44
CA GLU A 34 -3.25 -0.36 3.28
C GLU A 34 -4.56 -1.05 3.66
N ILE A 35 -5.58 -0.85 2.82
CA ILE A 35 -6.88 -1.55 2.92
C ILE A 35 -7.41 -1.84 1.52
N THR A 36 -7.91 -3.07 1.30
CA THR A 36 -8.65 -3.40 0.08
C THR A 36 -10.07 -2.87 0.16
N ILE A 37 -10.52 -2.21 -0.90
CA ILE A 37 -11.89 -1.70 -1.05
C ILE A 37 -12.54 -2.30 -2.29
N ARG A 38 -13.86 -2.49 -2.24
CA ARG A 38 -14.64 -3.06 -3.34
C ARG A 38 -15.88 -2.22 -3.63
N LYS A 39 -16.22 -2.10 -4.91
CA LYS A 39 -17.41 -1.40 -5.38
C LYS A 39 -18.70 -1.96 -4.76
N GLY A 40 -18.82 -3.28 -4.70
CA GLY A 40 -19.99 -3.95 -4.13
C GLY A 40 -20.15 -3.79 -2.62
N GLU A 41 -19.10 -3.33 -1.93
CA GLU A 41 -19.08 -3.12 -0.47
C GLU A 41 -19.14 -1.63 -0.11
N SER A 42 -19.07 -0.72 -1.10
CA SER A 42 -19.00 0.71 -0.86
C SER A 42 -20.38 1.31 -0.57
N ALA A 43 -20.45 2.12 0.49
CA ALA A 43 -21.61 2.95 0.79
C ALA A 43 -21.59 4.29 0.03
N HIS A 44 -20.54 4.58 -0.73
CA HIS A 44 -20.33 5.83 -1.45
C HIS A 44 -20.34 5.61 -2.96
N GLU A 45 -20.53 6.68 -3.72
CA GLU A 45 -20.40 6.63 -5.18
C GLU A 45 -18.97 6.18 -5.55
N TRP A 46 -18.86 5.07 -6.26
CA TRP A 46 -17.57 4.46 -6.60
C TRP A 46 -16.82 5.32 -7.64
N PRO A 47 -15.56 5.73 -7.40
CA PRO A 47 -14.84 6.63 -8.30
C PRO A 47 -13.92 5.93 -9.30
N PHE A 48 -13.74 4.60 -9.23
CA PHE A 48 -12.72 3.87 -9.98
C PHE A 48 -13.30 3.04 -11.13
N SER A 49 -12.54 2.84 -12.21
CA SER A 49 -12.97 2.08 -13.38
C SER A 49 -12.92 0.56 -13.18
N VAL A 50 -12.24 0.09 -12.14
CA VAL A 50 -12.17 -1.31 -11.69
C VAL A 50 -13.10 -1.56 -10.50
N ASP A 51 -13.52 -2.80 -10.28
CA ASP A 51 -14.47 -3.14 -9.22
C ASP A 51 -13.84 -3.32 -7.83
N GLU A 52 -12.52 -3.46 -7.74
CA GLU A 52 -11.77 -3.52 -6.49
C GLU A 52 -10.35 -2.95 -6.64
N GLY A 53 -9.71 -2.63 -5.52
CA GLY A 53 -8.32 -2.23 -5.45
C GLY A 53 -7.92 -1.91 -4.01
N THR A 54 -6.73 -1.34 -3.84
CA THR A 54 -6.15 -1.06 -2.52
C THR A 54 -5.97 0.43 -2.33
N LEU A 55 -6.43 0.97 -1.19
CA LEU A 55 -6.03 2.28 -0.70
C LEU A 55 -4.77 2.12 0.15
N THR A 56 -3.71 2.83 -0.22
CA THR A 56 -2.45 2.86 0.51
C THR A 56 -2.18 4.28 0.98
N CYS A 57 -1.76 4.44 2.24
CA CYS A 57 -1.42 5.73 2.79
C CYS A 57 0.10 5.89 2.93
N VAL A 58 0.66 6.88 2.23
CA VAL A 58 2.10 7.18 2.18
C VAL A 58 2.35 8.52 2.85
N ASP A 59 3.26 8.55 3.82
CA ASP A 59 3.82 9.81 4.31
C ASP A 59 5.12 10.12 3.56
N TYR A 60 5.12 11.23 2.83
CA TYR A 60 6.32 11.72 2.15
C TYR A 60 6.54 13.19 2.51
N GLY A 61 7.62 13.48 3.23
CA GLY A 61 7.97 14.84 3.64
C GLY A 61 6.91 15.50 4.54
N GLY A 62 6.24 14.73 5.41
CA GLY A 62 5.19 15.21 6.30
C GLY A 62 3.85 15.45 5.60
N ARG A 63 3.72 15.01 4.34
CA ARG A 63 2.47 15.05 3.58
C ARG A 63 1.94 13.65 3.42
N GLN A 64 0.83 13.38 4.09
CA GLN A 64 0.07 12.15 3.90
C GLN A 64 -0.66 12.18 2.56
N THR A 65 -0.38 11.19 1.73
CA THR A 65 -0.96 11.00 0.40
C THR A 65 -1.64 9.64 0.34
N VAL A 66 -2.89 9.61 -0.10
CA VAL A 66 -3.62 8.37 -0.33
C VAL A 66 -3.51 8.01 -1.80
N ILE A 67 -3.14 6.77 -2.07
CA ILE A 67 -3.01 6.21 -3.42
C ILE A 67 -4.03 5.08 -3.53
N PHE A 68 -4.77 5.03 -4.63
CA PHE A 68 -5.52 3.84 -5.02
C PHE A 68 -4.74 3.10 -6.10
N SER A 69 -4.53 1.81 -5.92
CA SER A 69 -3.91 0.93 -6.91
C SER A 69 -4.88 -0.18 -7.30
N GLU A 70 -4.96 -0.48 -8.59
CA GLU A 70 -5.67 -1.67 -9.05
C GLU A 70 -4.94 -2.96 -8.63
N PRO A 71 -5.61 -4.13 -8.61
CA PRO A 71 -4.94 -5.39 -8.30
C PRO A 71 -3.81 -5.70 -9.27
N TRP A 72 -2.79 -6.40 -8.78
CA TRP A 72 -1.74 -6.94 -9.64
C TRP A 72 -2.33 -7.84 -10.72
N ARG A 73 -1.86 -7.66 -11.94
CA ARG A 73 -2.17 -8.58 -13.03
C ARG A 73 -1.61 -9.96 -12.72
N THR A 74 -2.39 -10.99 -13.02
CA THR A 74 -2.02 -12.40 -12.82
C THR A 74 -1.65 -13.08 -14.14
N ASP A 75 -1.83 -12.39 -15.27
CA ASP A 75 -1.62 -12.89 -16.62
C ASP A 75 -0.29 -12.43 -17.24
N VAL A 76 0.52 -11.66 -16.49
CA VAL A 76 1.86 -11.21 -16.90
C VAL A 76 2.89 -11.54 -15.83
N PRO A 77 4.19 -11.67 -16.18
CA PRO A 77 5.24 -11.95 -15.20
C PRO A 77 5.34 -10.85 -14.13
N GLN A 78 5.44 -11.25 -12.87
CA GLN A 78 5.66 -10.35 -11.72
C GLN A 78 7.04 -10.56 -11.09
N GLN A 79 8.05 -10.80 -11.94
CA GLN A 79 9.43 -11.05 -11.54
C GLN A 79 10.30 -9.80 -11.76
N PRO A 80 11.25 -9.50 -10.86
CA PRO A 80 12.09 -8.31 -10.96
C PRO A 80 12.72 -8.14 -12.34
N GLY A 81 12.59 -6.95 -12.93
CA GLY A 81 13.10 -6.63 -14.27
C GLY A 81 12.13 -6.88 -15.42
N ASP A 82 10.99 -7.54 -15.17
CA ASP A 82 9.94 -7.84 -16.15
C ASP A 82 8.53 -7.62 -15.57
N MET A 83 8.42 -6.82 -14.50
CA MET A 83 7.15 -6.57 -13.82
C MET A 83 6.35 -5.51 -14.57
N THR A 84 5.05 -5.78 -14.71
CA THR A 84 4.07 -4.72 -14.99
C THR A 84 3.51 -4.23 -13.65
N LEU A 85 3.68 -2.94 -13.37
CA LEU A 85 3.11 -2.32 -12.17
C LEU A 85 1.60 -2.10 -12.35
N PRO A 86 0.79 -2.21 -11.27
CA PRO A 86 -0.61 -1.86 -11.33
C PRO A 86 -0.76 -0.35 -11.56
N ARG A 87 -1.77 0.03 -12.35
CA ARG A 87 -2.15 1.43 -12.47
C ARG A 87 -2.51 2.00 -11.10
N SER A 88 -2.09 3.22 -10.85
CA SER A 88 -2.29 3.87 -9.55
C SER A 88 -2.63 5.34 -9.69
N VAL A 89 -3.55 5.83 -8.85
CA VAL A 89 -4.00 7.21 -8.86
C VAL A 89 -4.06 7.80 -7.46
N ILE A 90 -3.81 9.10 -7.35
CA ILE A 90 -3.98 9.87 -6.12
C ILE A 90 -5.46 9.95 -5.75
N VAL A 91 -5.78 9.73 -4.49
CA VAL A 91 -7.12 9.93 -3.93
C VAL A 91 -7.08 11.20 -3.09
N SER A 92 -7.51 12.33 -3.66
CA SER A 92 -7.48 13.62 -2.96
C SER A 92 -8.56 14.60 -3.40
N VAL A 93 -8.96 15.47 -2.47
CA VAL A 93 -9.76 16.68 -2.71
C VAL A 93 -8.90 17.89 -3.10
N ASP A 94 -7.57 17.80 -3.06
CA ASP A 94 -6.66 18.81 -3.60
C ASP A 94 -6.54 18.63 -5.13
N PRO A 95 -7.07 19.57 -5.95
CA PRO A 95 -7.02 19.46 -7.41
C PRO A 95 -5.58 19.42 -7.96
N PHE A 96 -4.61 20.01 -7.27
CA PHE A 96 -3.22 19.99 -7.71
C PHE A 96 -2.55 18.63 -7.46
N ALA A 97 -2.95 17.92 -6.40
CA ALA A 97 -2.43 16.59 -6.10
C ALA A 97 -2.84 15.57 -7.19
N LEU A 98 -4.02 15.74 -7.78
CA LEU A 98 -4.53 14.87 -8.86
C LEU A 98 -3.71 14.95 -10.15
N LEU A 99 -2.87 15.97 -10.32
CA LEU A 99 -1.96 16.06 -11.48
C LEU A 99 -0.92 14.92 -11.48
N ALA A 100 -0.61 14.35 -10.31
CA ALA A 100 0.30 13.21 -10.21
C ALA A 100 -0.32 11.91 -10.75
N SER A 101 -1.63 11.86 -11.00
CA SER A 101 -2.34 10.72 -11.61
C SER A 101 -2.36 10.77 -13.15
N HIS A 102 -1.57 11.63 -13.80
CA HIS A 102 -1.71 11.92 -15.23
C HIS A 102 -1.66 10.68 -16.13
N GLU A 103 -0.72 9.78 -15.86
CA GLU A 103 -0.44 8.57 -16.64
C GLU A 103 -1.60 7.55 -16.54
N ASP A 104 -2.13 7.37 -15.33
CA ASP A 104 -3.13 6.34 -15.01
C ASP A 104 -4.53 6.94 -14.77
N ARG A 105 -4.79 8.14 -15.29
CA ARG A 105 -6.04 8.88 -14.97
C ARG A 105 -7.31 8.14 -15.39
N ASP A 106 -7.21 7.21 -16.33
CA ASP A 106 -8.32 6.37 -16.81
C ASP A 106 -8.75 5.32 -15.77
N LEU A 107 -8.00 5.21 -14.68
CA LEU A 107 -8.41 4.47 -13.49
C LEU A 107 -9.52 5.19 -12.72
N TYR A 108 -9.71 6.51 -12.91
CA TYR A 108 -10.92 7.18 -12.48
C TYR A 108 -12.07 6.87 -13.44
N LEU A 109 -13.29 6.72 -12.90
CA LEU A 109 -14.49 6.74 -13.73
C LEU A 109 -14.61 8.09 -14.44
N PRO A 110 -15.20 8.12 -15.66
CA PRO A 110 -15.48 9.36 -16.37
C PRO A 110 -16.20 10.39 -15.48
N PHE A 111 -15.77 11.64 -15.59
CA PHE A 111 -16.32 12.78 -14.87
C PHE A 111 -16.37 14.00 -15.78
N ASP A 112 -17.46 14.77 -15.68
CA ASP A 112 -17.66 15.97 -16.50
C ASP A 112 -16.98 17.23 -15.92
N SER A 113 -16.56 17.15 -14.64
CA SER A 113 -15.86 18.23 -13.96
C SER A 113 -14.97 17.71 -12.83
N LEU A 114 -13.91 18.47 -12.53
CA LEU A 114 -13.01 18.14 -11.42
C LEU A 114 -13.73 18.14 -10.07
N GLU A 115 -14.72 18.99 -9.89
CA GLU A 115 -15.56 19.04 -8.70
C GLU A 115 -16.33 17.73 -8.49
N THR A 116 -16.85 17.13 -9.57
CA THR A 116 -17.51 15.82 -9.52
C THR A 116 -16.52 14.73 -9.11
N LEU A 117 -15.31 14.71 -9.67
CA LEU A 117 -14.28 13.76 -9.25
C LEU A 117 -13.92 13.95 -7.77
N ILE A 118 -13.62 15.18 -7.34
CA ILE A 118 -13.24 15.51 -5.96
C ILE A 118 -14.32 15.05 -4.97
N ARG A 119 -15.61 15.28 -5.26
CA ARG A 119 -16.71 14.82 -4.41
C ARG A 119 -16.74 13.30 -4.28
N ARG A 120 -16.53 12.56 -5.38
CA ARG A 120 -16.48 11.10 -5.34
C ARG A 120 -15.26 10.58 -4.58
N LEU A 121 -14.11 11.26 -4.68
CA LEU A 121 -12.87 10.85 -4.01
C LEU A 121 -12.86 11.17 -2.50
N ALA A 122 -13.54 12.22 -2.04
CA ALA A 122 -13.46 12.71 -0.66
C ALA A 122 -13.70 11.62 0.43
N PRO A 123 -14.70 10.73 0.31
CA PRO A 123 -14.89 9.66 1.30
C PRO A 123 -13.73 8.67 1.33
N PHE A 124 -13.13 8.38 0.17
CA PHE A 124 -12.02 7.44 0.05
C PHE A 124 -10.69 8.06 0.50
N GLU A 125 -10.49 9.37 0.30
CA GLU A 125 -9.36 10.07 0.89
C GLU A 125 -9.45 10.05 2.41
N THR A 126 -10.64 10.31 2.97
CA THR A 126 -10.87 10.25 4.42
C THR A 126 -10.56 8.86 4.98
N MET A 127 -11.06 7.83 4.30
CA MET A 127 -10.80 6.43 4.63
C MET A 127 -9.31 6.09 4.59
N GLY A 128 -8.61 6.47 3.52
CA GLY A 128 -7.18 6.20 3.37
C GLY A 128 -6.32 6.97 4.37
N ARG A 129 -6.65 8.23 4.67
CA ARG A 129 -5.92 9.04 5.66
C ARG A 129 -6.01 8.46 7.08
N ALA A 130 -7.11 7.80 7.42
CA ALA A 130 -7.25 7.11 8.70
C ALA A 130 -6.21 5.99 8.87
N LEU A 131 -5.75 5.37 7.76
CA LEU A 131 -4.68 4.36 7.79
C LEU A 131 -3.34 4.97 8.22
N CYS A 132 -3.01 6.18 7.74
CA CYS A 132 -1.79 6.88 8.15
C CYS A 132 -1.79 7.23 9.64
N ALA A 133 -2.95 7.61 10.21
CA ALA A 133 -3.06 7.94 11.62
C ALA A 133 -2.87 6.73 12.55
N GLY A 134 -3.28 5.53 12.10
CA GLY A 134 -3.09 4.27 12.83
C GLY A 134 -1.69 3.64 12.70
N GLY A 135 -0.85 4.16 11.79
CA GLY A 135 0.48 3.63 11.47
C GLY A 135 1.66 4.37 12.12
N GLN A 136 1.43 5.38 12.97
CA GLN A 136 2.52 6.02 13.71
C GLN A 136 3.07 5.10 14.80
N PRO A 137 4.40 4.91 14.90
CA PRO A 137 4.99 4.53 16.17
C PRO A 137 4.68 5.65 17.18
N LEU A 138 4.00 5.31 18.28
CA LEU A 138 4.24 5.97 19.56
C LEU A 138 5.77 5.87 19.75
N ASP A 139 6.53 6.97 19.67
CA ASP A 139 7.08 7.80 20.75
C ASP A 139 7.79 8.99 20.04
N LYS A 140 7.81 10.24 20.50
CA LYS A 140 8.43 10.68 21.76
C LYS A 140 7.72 11.90 22.34
N GLU A 141 7.23 11.68 23.56
CA GLU A 141 6.96 12.70 24.55
C GLU A 141 8.31 13.33 25.00
N THR A 142 8.30 14.66 25.05
CA THR A 142 9.12 15.64 25.82
C THR A 142 10.56 15.31 26.22
#